data_AF-A0A4V3Z1U4-F1
#
_entry.id   AF-A0A4V3Z1U4-F1
#
_cell.length_a   1.000
_cell.length_b   1.000
_cell.length_c   1.000
_cell.angle_alpha   90.00
_cell.angle_beta   90.00
_cell.angle_gamma   90.00
#
_symmetry.space_group_name_H-M   'P 1'
#
loop_
_entity.id
_entity.type
_entity.pdbx_description
1 polymer ?
#
loop_
_entity_poly.entity_id
_entity_poly.type
_entity_poly.pdbx_seq_one_letter_code
_entity_poly.pdbx_strand_id
1 'polypeptide(L)'
;MLGDWGASAGPADRVLVSLIYIPREGGGPVSVVNAVERGVDNSGLFEFALAREQVIGTPLAPLVFQMIDALWITEPRIAEVKALDNVV
;
A
#
# COMPACT_ATOMS: atom_id res chain seq x y z
N MET A 1 -0.63 4.20 3.23
CA MET A 1 -0.56 5.68 3.29
C MET A 1 0.89 6.07 3.37
N LEU A 2 1.26 7.18 2.72
CA LEU A 2 2.63 7.68 2.61
C LEU A 2 2.61 9.17 2.96
N GLY A 3 3.70 9.70 3.52
CA GLY A 3 3.81 11.11 3.89
C GLY A 3 4.14 11.30 5.37
N ASP A 4 4.02 12.53 5.84
CA ASP A 4 4.51 12.91 7.16
C ASP A 4 3.56 12.47 8.28
N TRP A 5 4.15 12.06 9.40
CA TRP A 5 3.45 11.65 10.61
C TRP A 5 4.03 12.37 11.81
N GLY A 6 3.17 12.72 12.78
CA GLY A 6 3.57 13.44 13.99
C GLY A 6 2.56 14.49 14.40
N ALA A 7 2.83 15.18 15.51
CA ALA A 7 1.92 16.15 16.09
C ALA A 7 1.59 17.34 15.17
N SER A 8 2.49 17.67 14.24
CA SER A 8 2.31 18.76 13.27
C SER A 8 1.75 18.33 11.91
N ALA A 9 1.64 17.02 11.65
CA ALA A 9 1.26 16.50 10.34
C ALA A 9 -0.23 16.17 10.27
N GLY A 10 -0.92 16.74 9.29
CA GLY A 10 -2.34 16.53 9.01
C GLY A 10 -2.60 15.56 7.85
N PRO A 11 -3.88 15.38 7.46
CA PRO A 11 -4.25 14.59 6.29
C PRO A 11 -3.61 15.11 4.98
N ALA A 12 -3.42 16.43 4.88
CA ALA A 12 -2.81 17.09 3.72
C ALA A 12 -1.38 16.65 3.45
N ASP A 13 -0.66 16.22 4.48
CA ASP A 13 0.72 15.76 4.36
C ASP A 13 0.82 14.30 3.94
N ARG A 14 -0.32 13.65 3.61
CA ARG A 14 -0.40 12.21 3.35
C ARG A 14 -1.22 11.89 2.12
N VAL A 15 -0.76 10.84 1.45
CA VAL A 15 -1.45 10.25 0.30
C VAL A 15 -1.78 8.77 0.53
N LEU A 16 -2.90 8.33 -0.01
CA LEU A 16 -3.30 6.93 -0.04
C LEU A 16 -2.84 6.29 -1.35
N VAL A 17 -2.04 5.22 -1.23
CA VAL A 17 -1.71 4.29 -2.30
C VAL A 17 -2.33 2.94 -1.93
N SER A 18 -3.00 2.31 -2.90
CA SER A 18 -3.61 1.00 -2.74
C SER A 18 -2.83 -0.07 -3.50
N LEU A 19 -2.67 -1.22 -2.87
CA LEU A 19 -1.98 -2.37 -3.42
C LEU A 19 -2.89 -3.59 -3.38
N ILE A 20 -2.65 -4.53 -4.28
CA ILE A 20 -3.26 -5.86 -4.26
C ILE A 20 -2.16 -6.91 -4.26
N TYR A 21 -2.31 -7.90 -3.39
CA TYR A 21 -1.51 -9.11 -3.41
C TYR A 21 -2.26 -10.18 -4.20
N ILE A 22 -1.57 -10.84 -5.14
CA ILE A 22 -2.14 -11.91 -5.97
C ILE A 22 -1.44 -13.21 -5.55
N PRO A 23 -1.95 -13.94 -4.55
CA PRO A 23 -1.24 -15.08 -3.98
C PRO A 23 -1.10 -16.22 -5.00
N ARG A 24 0.00 -16.96 -4.88
CA ARG A 24 0.34 -18.17 -5.65
C ARG A 24 1.16 -19.10 -4.76
N GLU A 25 1.20 -20.39 -5.09
CA GLU A 25 2.13 -21.32 -4.48
C GLU A 25 3.57 -20.77 -4.51
N GLY A 26 4.19 -20.63 -3.33
CA GLY A 26 5.55 -20.11 -3.18
C GLY A 26 5.69 -18.58 -3.25
N GLY A 27 4.58 -17.84 -3.27
CA GLY A 27 4.55 -16.38 -3.22
C GLY A 27 4.06 -15.73 -4.52
N GLY A 28 3.32 -14.65 -4.36
CA GLY A 28 2.63 -13.94 -5.41
C GLY A 28 3.19 -12.55 -5.72
N PRO A 29 2.81 -11.93 -6.85
CA PRO A 29 3.14 -10.53 -7.10
C PRO A 29 2.25 -9.59 -6.28
N VAL A 30 2.82 -8.43 -5.93
CA VAL A 30 2.08 -7.26 -5.45
C VAL A 30 1.95 -6.27 -6.60
N SER A 31 0.77 -5.68 -6.77
CA SER A 31 0.51 -4.66 -7.80
C SER A 31 -0.13 -3.42 -7.20
N VAL A 32 0.23 -2.25 -7.72
CA VAL A 32 -0.49 -0.99 -7.41
C VAL A 32 -1.83 -0.99 -8.13
N VAL A 33 -2.88 -0.59 -7.43
CA VAL A 33 -4.25 -0.43 -7.95
C VAL A 33 -4.77 0.97 -7.67
N ASN A 34 -5.87 1.36 -8.32
CA ASN A 34 -6.49 2.66 -8.11
C ASN A 34 -7.01 2.77 -6.67
N ALA A 35 -6.49 3.74 -5.90
CA ALA A 35 -6.93 3.96 -4.53
C ALA A 35 -8.27 4.72 -4.45
N VAL A 36 -8.59 5.51 -5.48
CA VAL A 36 -9.83 6.31 -5.53
C VAL A 36 -11.07 5.41 -5.58
N GLU A 37 -10.97 4.27 -6.25
CA GLU A 37 -12.08 3.32 -6.46
C GLU A 37 -12.35 2.43 -5.24
N ARG A 38 -11.48 2.45 -4.22
CA ARG A 38 -11.58 1.54 -3.07
C ARG A 38 -12.57 1.98 -1.99
N GLY A 39 -13.20 3.15 -2.13
CA GLY A 39 -14.32 3.58 -1.28
C GLY A 39 -13.98 3.61 0.22
N VAL A 40 -12.79 4.09 0.57
CA VAL A 40 -12.32 4.07 1.96
C VAL A 40 -12.86 5.30 2.70
N ASP A 41 -13.73 5.12 3.70
CA ASP A 41 -14.26 6.20 4.53
C ASP A 41 -13.27 6.64 5.62
N ASN A 42 -12.12 7.17 5.18
CA ASN A 42 -10.97 7.48 6.03
C ASN A 42 -10.48 8.92 5.83
N SER A 43 -11.41 9.87 5.61
CA SER A 43 -11.12 11.29 5.28
C SER A 43 -10.22 12.01 6.30
N GLY A 44 -10.11 11.50 7.53
CA GLY A 44 -9.22 12.03 8.56
C GLY A 44 -7.76 11.58 8.47
N LEU A 45 -7.39 10.72 7.52
CA LEU A 45 -6.05 10.11 7.48
C LEU A 45 -5.19 10.56 6.30
N PHE A 46 -5.78 11.05 5.21
CA PHE A 46 -5.09 11.51 4.01
C PHE A 46 -5.99 12.50 3.24
N GLU A 47 -5.39 13.38 2.44
CA GLU A 47 -6.14 14.30 1.57
C GLU A 47 -6.35 13.71 0.17
N PHE A 48 -5.35 13.01 -0.36
CA PHE A 48 -5.40 12.49 -1.74
C PHE A 48 -5.26 10.98 -1.80
N ALA A 49 -6.19 10.34 -2.52
CA ALA A 49 -6.03 8.96 -2.98
C ALA A 49 -5.45 8.96 -4.40
N LEU A 50 -4.36 8.22 -4.61
CA LEU A 50 -3.67 8.18 -5.89
C LEU A 50 -4.25 7.11 -6.82
N ALA A 51 -4.46 7.49 -8.08
CA ALA A 51 -4.67 6.55 -9.16
C ALA A 51 -3.38 5.79 -9.47
N ARG A 52 -3.51 4.62 -10.10
CA ARG A 52 -2.37 3.75 -10.40
C ARG A 52 -1.32 4.47 -11.27
N GLU A 53 -1.77 5.26 -12.23
CA GLU A 53 -0.96 6.00 -13.20
C GLU A 53 -0.17 7.15 -12.54
N GLN A 54 -0.62 7.62 -11.38
CA GLN A 54 0.08 8.62 -10.59
C GLN A 54 1.20 8.02 -9.72
N VAL A 55 1.23 6.68 -9.60
CA VAL A 55 2.26 5.95 -8.86
C VAL A 55 3.24 5.27 -9.83
N ILE A 56 2.72 4.46 -10.75
CA ILE A 56 3.53 3.66 -11.68
C ILE A 56 4.16 4.55 -12.74
N GLY A 57 5.46 4.33 -13.00
CA GLY A 57 6.25 5.17 -13.91
C GLY A 57 6.80 6.44 -13.25
N THR A 58 6.48 6.67 -11.97
CA THR A 58 7.04 7.76 -11.18
C THR A 58 8.08 7.24 -10.16
N PRO A 59 8.93 8.11 -9.58
CA PRO A 59 9.81 7.73 -8.49
C PRO A 59 9.10 7.20 -7.23
N LEU A 60 7.78 7.36 -7.12
CA LEU A 60 7.01 6.86 -6.00
C LEU A 60 6.87 5.33 -6.01
N ALA A 61 6.82 4.71 -7.20
CA ALA A 61 6.61 3.26 -7.31
C ALA A 61 7.72 2.44 -6.60
N PRO A 62 9.03 2.69 -6.81
CA PRO A 62 10.07 2.01 -6.06
C PRO A 62 9.94 2.17 -4.54
N LEU A 63 9.60 3.36 -4.06
CA LEU A 63 9.41 3.62 -2.63
C LEU A 63 8.25 2.79 -2.05
N VAL A 64 7.12 2.74 -2.77
CA VAL A 64 5.95 1.94 -2.38
C VAL A 64 6.30 0.46 -2.27
N PHE A 65 7.02 -0.09 -3.25
CA PHE A 65 7.40 -1.51 -3.22
C PHE A 65 8.41 -1.82 -2.11
N GLN A 66 9.41 -0.96 -1.89
CA GLN A 66 10.36 -1.12 -0.77
C GLN A 66 9.65 -1.15 0.58
N MET A 67 8.61 -0.34 0.77
CA MET A 67 7.82 -0.36 2.01
C MET A 67 7.08 -1.68 2.19
N ILE A 68 6.50 -2.23 1.12
CA ILE A 68 5.85 -3.53 1.20
C ILE A 68 6.87 -4.64 1.45
N ASP A 69 8.04 -4.61 0.83
CA ASP A 69 9.10 -5.59 1.09
C ASP A 69 9.51 -5.56 2.58
N ALA A 70 9.69 -4.37 3.14
CA ALA A 70 10.01 -4.19 4.55
C ALA A 70 8.91 -4.74 5.47
N LEU A 71 7.63 -4.45 5.17
CA LEU A 71 6.50 -5.00 5.93
C LEU A 71 6.39 -6.52 5.76
N TRP A 72 6.65 -7.05 4.57
CA TRP A 72 6.62 -8.49 4.30
C TRP A 72 7.64 -9.25 5.15
N ILE A 73 8.76 -8.63 5.50
CA ILE A 73 9.77 -9.23 6.38
C ILE A 73 9.42 -9.03 7.85
N THR A 74 9.00 -7.83 8.23
CA THR A 74 9.01 -7.40 9.64
C THR A 74 7.65 -7.40 10.31
N GLU A 75 6.56 -7.31 9.55
CA GLU A 75 5.24 -7.05 10.10
C GLU A 75 4.45 -8.34 10.36
N PRO A 76 4.19 -8.71 11.63
CA PRO A 76 3.37 -9.88 11.95
C PRO A 76 1.88 -9.70 11.64
N ARG A 77 1.35 -8.47 11.61
CA ARG A 77 -0.08 -8.22 11.35
C ARG A 77 -0.56 -8.67 9.98
N ILE A 78 0.35 -8.89 9.03
CA ILE A 78 0.03 -9.39 7.69
C ILE A 78 0.32 -10.90 7.52
N ALA A 79 0.51 -11.64 8.62
CA ALA A 79 0.82 -13.08 8.58
C ALA A 79 -0.24 -13.90 7.82
N GLU A 80 -1.53 -13.58 7.97
CA GLU A 80 -2.61 -14.25 7.25
C GLU A 80 -2.52 -14.06 5.73
N VAL A 81 -2.07 -12.89 5.28
CA VAL A 81 -1.84 -12.62 3.86
C VAL A 81 -0.70 -13.48 3.31
N LYS A 82 0.39 -13.63 4.07
CA LYS A 82 1.53 -14.51 3.73
C LYS A 82 1.15 -15.98 3.74
N ALA A 83 0.21 -16.38 4.59
CA ALA A 83 -0.25 -17.77 4.66
C ALA A 83 -0.93 -18.23 3.37
N LEU A 84 -1.47 -17.29 2.57
CA LEU A 84 -2.07 -17.57 1.27
C LEU A 84 -1.06 -18.21 0.29
N ASP A 85 0.24 -18.03 0.49
CA ASP A 85 1.31 -18.60 -0.35
C ASP A 85 1.32 -20.14 -0.38
N ASN A 86 0.56 -20.78 0.52
CA ASN A 86 0.50 -22.23 0.67
C ASN A 86 -0.88 -22.82 0.29
N VAL A 87 -1.82 -22.00 -0.17
CA VAL A 87 -3.24 -22.40 -0.34
C VAL A 87 -3.71 -22.33 -1.79
N VAL A 88 -3.03 -21.56 -2.66
CA VAL A 88 -3.48 -21.28 -4.03
C VAL A 88 -2.90 -22.23 -5.07
#